data_AF-A0A3D5Q7M2-F1
#
_entry.id   AF-A0A3D5Q7M2-F1
#
_cell.length_a   1.000
_cell.length_b   1.000
_cell.length_c   1.000
_cell.angle_alpha   90.00
_cell.angle_beta   90.00
_cell.angle_gamma   90.00
#
_symmetry.space_group_name_H-M   'P 1'
#
loop_
_entity.id
_entity.type
_entity.pdbx_description
1 polymer ?
#
loop_
_entity_poly.entity_id
_entity_poly.type
_entity_poly.pdbx_seq_one_letter_code
_entity_poly.pdbx_strand_id
1 'polypeptide(L)'
;MEIKVNYLDNLRLEARFDDFAVISDQPVRYKGDGSAPGPFDYFLASSAMCAAYFVKVYCNARDIPTDNIRLSQNNIVDPENRYQQIFKIQVELPEDISDKDRLGIIRSIDRCTVKKVVQTGPDFQIEVVENLDEDAQALLTAAPGGDGNTYIEGKDLPLEQTIANISGLLADLGIKIEIASWRNIVPHVWSLHVRDTAAHMCFTNGKGATKEAALCSALGEFIERLSCNFFYNDQ
;
A
#
# COMPACT_ATOMS: atom_id res chain seq x y z
N MET A 1 -2.47 -3.37 4.62
CA MET A 1 -1.39 -3.68 5.57
C MET A 1 -1.88 -3.20 6.92
N GLU A 2 -1.88 -4.03 7.94
CA GLU A 2 -2.15 -3.61 9.31
C GLU A 2 -0.82 -3.22 10.00
N ILE A 3 -0.81 -2.08 10.69
CA ILE A 3 0.36 -1.63 11.46
C ILE A 3 -0.06 -1.50 12.92
N LYS A 4 0.53 -2.33 13.79
CA LYS A 4 0.30 -2.27 15.24
C LYS A 4 1.42 -1.49 15.91
N VAL A 5 1.07 -0.61 16.85
CA VAL A 5 2.04 0.25 17.53
C VAL A 5 2.14 -0.14 19.01
N ASN A 6 3.36 -0.42 19.46
CA ASN A 6 3.71 -0.61 20.86
C ASN A 6 4.37 0.65 21.41
N TYR A 7 4.01 1.03 22.63
CA TYR A 7 4.70 2.07 23.38
C TYR A 7 5.91 1.45 24.08
N LEU A 8 7.09 2.03 23.84
CA LEU A 8 8.32 1.67 24.53
C LEU A 8 8.62 2.70 25.64
N ASP A 9 9.81 2.62 26.22
CA ASP A 9 10.25 3.59 27.23
C ASP A 9 10.28 5.04 26.67
N ASN A 10 9.97 6.01 27.54
CA ASN A 10 9.94 7.44 27.22
C ASN A 10 9.00 7.79 26.04
N LEU A 11 9.53 8.37 24.96
CA LEU A 11 8.77 8.78 23.77
C LEU A 11 9.01 7.85 22.57
N ARG A 12 9.59 6.67 22.83
CA ARG A 12 9.89 5.69 21.79
C ARG A 12 8.65 4.87 21.44
N LEU A 13 8.46 4.63 20.15
CA LEU A 13 7.36 3.84 19.61
C LEU A 13 7.92 2.76 18.71
N GLU A 14 7.36 1.56 18.78
CA GLU A 14 7.64 0.48 17.84
C GLU A 14 6.40 0.24 16.99
N ALA A 15 6.52 0.38 15.68
CA ALA A 15 5.51 -0.07 14.73
C ALA A 15 5.89 -1.45 14.20
N ARG A 16 4.98 -2.41 14.30
CA ARG A 16 5.11 -3.78 13.77
C ARG A 16 4.10 -4.00 12.65
N PHE A 17 4.58 -4.52 11.54
CA PHE A 17 3.78 -4.88 10.38
C PHE A 17 4.52 -5.96 9.60
N ASP A 18 3.80 -6.97 9.16
CA ASP A 18 4.38 -8.17 8.54
C ASP A 18 5.49 -8.76 9.44
N ASP A 19 6.64 -9.10 8.85
CA ASP A 19 7.84 -9.56 9.58
C ASP A 19 8.78 -8.40 9.98
N PHE A 20 8.34 -7.15 9.83
CA PHE A 20 9.17 -5.96 10.06
C PHE A 20 8.76 -5.20 11.32
N ALA A 21 9.75 -4.55 11.93
CA ALA A 21 9.56 -3.60 13.00
C ALA A 21 10.39 -2.34 12.73
N VAL A 22 9.81 -1.18 12.98
CA VAL A 22 10.52 0.10 12.95
C VAL A 22 10.35 0.81 14.28
N ILE A 23 11.45 1.34 14.80
CA ILE A 23 11.45 2.13 16.03
C ILE A 23 11.51 3.60 15.63
N SER A 24 10.67 4.41 16.25
CA SER A 24 10.73 5.86 16.16
C SER A 24 10.96 6.47 17.54
N ASP A 25 11.55 7.65 17.56
CA ASP A 25 11.81 8.42 18.77
C ASP A 25 11.74 9.91 18.47
N GLN A 26 11.64 10.72 19.51
CA GLN A 26 11.71 12.17 19.40
C GLN A 26 13.15 12.64 19.71
N PRO A 27 13.63 13.72 19.08
CA PRO A 27 14.91 14.30 19.45
C PRO A 27 14.85 14.88 20.88
N VAL A 28 16.02 15.03 21.50
CA VAL A 28 16.17 15.56 22.88
C VAL A 28 15.47 16.91 23.09
N ARG A 29 15.45 17.78 22.08
CA ARG A 29 14.71 19.07 22.13
C ARG A 29 13.20 18.93 22.35
N TYR A 30 12.64 17.77 22.02
CA TYR A 30 11.24 17.40 22.24
C TYR A 30 11.09 16.35 23.36
N LYS A 31 12.08 16.26 24.26
CA LYS A 31 12.11 15.36 25.44
C LYS A 31 12.22 13.86 25.13
N GLY A 32 12.50 13.47 23.89
CA GLY A 32 12.83 12.08 23.56
C GLY A 32 14.32 11.78 23.75
N ASP A 33 14.73 10.54 23.46
CA ASP A 33 16.12 10.11 23.64
C ASP A 33 16.97 10.37 22.40
N GLY A 34 16.34 10.71 21.26
CA GLY A 34 17.00 10.87 19.96
C GLY A 34 17.65 9.58 19.45
N SER A 35 17.17 8.42 19.93
CA SER A 35 17.73 7.09 19.66
C SER A 35 17.32 6.52 18.29
N ALA A 36 16.27 7.08 17.68
CA ALA A 36 15.76 6.71 16.36
C ALA A 36 15.16 7.93 15.63
N PRO A 37 14.94 7.86 14.30
CA PRO A 37 14.25 8.91 13.57
C PRO A 37 12.84 9.17 14.10
N GLY A 38 12.33 10.39 13.92
CA GLY A 38 10.94 10.70 14.22
C GLY A 38 9.97 10.00 13.26
N PRO A 39 8.70 9.78 13.63
CA PRO A 39 7.71 9.17 12.75
C PRO A 39 7.60 9.88 11.38
N PHE A 40 7.67 11.22 11.37
CA PHE A 40 7.63 11.99 10.14
C PHE A 40 8.89 11.83 9.27
N ASP A 41 10.05 11.55 9.87
CA ASP A 41 11.29 11.33 9.13
C ASP A 41 11.21 10.06 8.28
N TYR A 42 10.51 9.02 8.76
CA TYR A 42 10.24 7.82 7.96
C TYR A 42 9.37 8.12 6.74
N PHE A 43 8.36 8.99 6.87
CA PHE A 43 7.57 9.44 5.73
C PHE A 43 8.45 10.14 4.68
N LEU A 44 9.34 11.05 5.10
CA LEU A 44 10.26 11.74 4.20
C LEU A 44 11.31 10.82 3.57
N ALA A 45 11.81 9.86 4.33
CA ALA A 45 12.72 8.84 3.82
C ALA A 45 12.01 7.95 2.79
N SER A 46 10.75 7.57 3.04
CA SER A 46 9.96 6.74 2.14
C SER A 46 9.77 7.38 0.77
N SER A 47 9.59 8.70 0.68
CA SER A 47 9.45 9.40 -0.61
C SER A 47 10.75 9.39 -1.42
N ALA A 48 11.90 9.61 -0.76
CA ALA A 48 13.21 9.54 -1.40
C ALA A 48 13.54 8.11 -1.86
N MET A 49 13.31 7.11 -1.01
CA MET A 49 13.50 5.69 -1.33
C MET A 49 12.57 5.23 -2.47
N CYS A 50 11.31 5.67 -2.48
CA CYS A 50 10.37 5.38 -3.54
C CYS A 50 10.85 5.92 -4.90
N ALA A 51 11.36 7.16 -4.95
CA ALA A 51 11.96 7.70 -6.16
C ALA A 51 13.17 6.86 -6.62
N ALA A 52 14.08 6.52 -5.70
CA ALA A 52 15.26 5.70 -5.98
C ALA A 52 14.89 4.28 -6.46
N TYR A 53 13.84 3.68 -5.90
CA TYR A 53 13.30 2.40 -6.35
C TYR A 53 12.87 2.46 -7.83
N PHE A 54 12.15 3.49 -8.24
CA PHE A 54 11.75 3.64 -9.64
C PHE A 54 12.93 3.89 -10.58
N VAL A 55 14.00 4.54 -10.11
CA VAL A 55 15.28 4.59 -10.85
C VAL A 55 15.85 3.18 -11.01
N LYS A 56 15.94 2.42 -9.91
CA LYS A 56 16.50 1.06 -9.91
C LYS A 56 15.73 0.13 -10.85
N VAL A 57 14.41 0.17 -10.83
CA VAL A 57 13.55 -0.61 -11.74
C VAL A 57 13.80 -0.25 -13.20
N TYR A 58 13.91 1.05 -13.52
CA TYR A 58 14.17 1.48 -14.89
C TYR A 58 15.52 0.98 -15.40
N CYS A 59 16.56 1.11 -14.56
CA CYS A 59 17.93 0.73 -14.88
C CYS A 59 18.06 -0.79 -15.02
N ASN A 60 17.50 -1.57 -14.09
CA ASN A 60 17.50 -3.04 -14.14
C ASN A 60 16.83 -3.56 -15.42
N ALA A 61 15.73 -2.95 -15.87
CA ALA A 61 15.03 -3.38 -17.09
C ALA A 61 15.80 -3.11 -18.40
N ARG A 62 16.94 -2.41 -18.33
CA ARG A 62 17.77 -2.00 -19.47
C ARG A 62 19.24 -2.33 -19.28
N ASP A 63 19.56 -3.10 -18.24
CA ASP A 63 20.93 -3.46 -17.87
C ASP A 63 21.85 -2.23 -17.69
N ILE A 64 21.29 -1.11 -17.20
CA ILE A 64 22.05 0.10 -16.87
C ILE A 64 22.57 -0.04 -15.43
N PRO A 65 23.89 0.08 -15.18
CA PRO A 65 24.43 0.12 -13.83
C PRO A 65 23.88 1.31 -13.05
N THR A 66 23.59 1.11 -11.76
CA THR A 66 23.17 2.21 -10.87
C THR A 66 24.36 2.93 -10.21
N ASP A 67 25.57 2.60 -10.65
CA ASP A 67 26.79 3.21 -10.14
C ASP A 67 26.78 4.71 -10.43
N ASN A 68 27.17 5.51 -9.42
CA ASN A 68 27.20 6.97 -9.49
C ASN A 68 25.84 7.66 -9.73
N ILE A 69 24.72 6.95 -9.70
CA ILE A 69 23.39 7.58 -9.62
C ILE A 69 23.11 7.93 -8.16
N ARG A 70 22.87 9.21 -7.88
CA ARG A 70 22.57 9.68 -6.51
C ARG A 70 21.23 10.39 -6.47
N LEU A 71 20.51 10.21 -5.37
CA LEU A 71 19.28 10.93 -5.09
C LEU A 71 19.39 11.61 -3.74
N SER A 72 18.89 12.85 -3.66
CA SER A 72 18.74 13.60 -2.42
C SER A 72 17.38 14.26 -2.37
N GLN A 73 16.74 14.26 -1.21
CA GLN A 73 15.52 15.01 -0.97
C GLN A 73 15.79 16.14 0.03
N ASN A 74 15.32 17.34 -0.31
CA ASN A 74 15.28 18.48 0.59
C ASN A 74 13.84 18.96 0.73
N ASN A 75 13.48 19.46 1.91
CA ASN A 75 12.13 19.93 2.18
C ASN A 75 12.16 21.45 2.39
N ILE A 76 11.40 22.18 1.59
CA ILE A 76 11.23 23.62 1.75
C ILE A 76 9.90 23.81 2.48
N VAL A 77 9.97 24.33 3.70
CA VAL A 77 8.79 24.59 4.55
C VAL A 77 8.30 26.00 4.28
N ASP A 78 6.99 26.14 4.02
CA ASP A 78 6.36 27.44 3.88
C ASP A 78 6.38 28.20 5.23
N PRO A 79 6.80 29.48 5.25
CA PRO A 79 6.92 30.25 6.49
C PRO A 79 5.57 30.60 7.14
N GLU A 80 4.49 30.64 6.37
CA GLU A 80 3.14 30.97 6.85
C GLU A 80 2.35 29.71 7.23
N ASN A 81 2.63 28.58 6.57
CA ASN A 81 1.99 27.30 6.85
C ASN A 81 3.00 26.14 6.88
N ARG A 82 3.44 25.73 8.07
CA ARG A 82 4.40 24.63 8.26
C ARG A 82 4.01 23.29 7.62
N TYR A 83 2.72 23.08 7.34
CA TYR A 83 2.23 21.85 6.70
C TYR A 83 2.29 21.91 5.18
N GLN A 84 2.39 23.12 4.60
CA GLN A 84 2.64 23.32 3.19
C GLN A 84 4.14 23.21 2.94
N GLN A 85 4.56 22.08 2.36
CA GLN A 85 5.98 21.80 2.12
C GLN A 85 6.21 21.43 0.65
N ILE A 86 7.34 21.87 0.11
CA ILE A 86 7.84 21.41 -1.19
C ILE A 86 8.91 20.35 -0.93
N PHE A 87 8.59 19.10 -1.21
CA PHE A 87 9.54 17.99 -1.21
C PHE A 87 10.33 17.98 -2.52
N LYS A 88 11.53 18.57 -2.51
CA LYS A 88 12.41 18.69 -3.67
C LYS A 88 13.34 17.48 -3.75
N ILE A 89 13.01 16.54 -4.64
CA ILE A 89 13.86 15.40 -4.98
C ILE A 89 14.78 15.80 -6.14
N GLN A 90 16.09 15.66 -5.94
CA GLN A 90 17.12 15.91 -6.95
C GLN A 90 17.83 14.61 -7.27
N VAL A 91 18.09 14.39 -8.55
CA VAL A 91 18.75 13.18 -9.06
C VAL A 91 20.00 13.60 -9.82
N GLU A 92 21.14 13.09 -9.38
CA GLU A 92 22.42 13.20 -10.06
C GLU A 92 22.61 11.94 -10.91
N LEU A 93 22.81 12.12 -12.22
CA LEU A 93 22.99 11.05 -13.20
C LEU A 93 24.37 11.21 -13.85
N PRO A 94 25.19 10.15 -13.92
CA PRO A 94 26.54 10.22 -14.49
C PRO A 94 26.48 10.57 -15.98
N GLU A 95 27.57 11.16 -16.51
CA GLU A 95 27.63 11.75 -17.86
C GLU A 95 27.39 10.74 -18.99
N ASP A 96 27.75 9.48 -18.77
CA ASP A 96 27.63 8.36 -19.69
C ASP A 96 26.19 7.86 -19.92
N ILE A 97 25.22 8.27 -19.08
CA ILE A 97 23.81 7.97 -19.32
C ILE A 97 23.30 8.78 -20.52
N SER A 98 22.74 8.06 -21.50
CA SER A 98 22.14 8.64 -22.70
C SER A 98 20.98 9.57 -22.38
N ASP A 99 20.76 10.61 -23.20
CA ASP A 99 19.63 11.54 -23.01
C ASP A 99 18.26 10.83 -22.99
N LYS A 100 18.13 9.75 -23.78
CA LYS A 100 16.94 8.90 -23.80
C LYS A 100 16.71 8.25 -22.43
N ASP A 101 17.75 7.72 -21.81
CA ASP A 101 17.66 7.06 -20.51
C ASP A 101 17.50 8.08 -19.38
N ARG A 102 18.14 9.26 -19.46
CA ARG A 102 17.90 10.37 -18.51
C ARG A 102 16.41 10.73 -18.45
N LEU A 103 15.78 10.95 -19.61
CA LEU A 103 14.34 11.23 -19.70
C LEU A 103 13.50 10.05 -19.21
N GLY A 104 13.92 8.83 -19.50
CA GLY A 104 13.24 7.61 -19.05
C GLY A 104 13.27 7.44 -17.53
N ILE A 105 14.41 7.71 -16.89
CA ILE A 105 14.58 7.70 -15.44
C ILE A 105 13.67 8.73 -14.79
N ILE A 106 13.66 9.98 -15.28
CA ILE A 106 12.78 11.05 -14.76
C ILE A 106 11.30 10.63 -14.87
N ARG A 107 10.89 10.07 -16.02
CA ARG A 107 9.51 9.55 -16.21
C ARG A 107 9.19 8.37 -15.29
N SER A 108 10.18 7.53 -14.99
CA SER A 108 10.02 6.42 -14.05
C SER A 108 9.77 6.94 -12.64
N ILE A 109 10.58 7.90 -12.18
CA ILE A 109 10.40 8.57 -10.88
C ILE A 109 9.02 9.24 -10.80
N ASP A 110 8.46 9.72 -11.92
CA ASP A 110 7.15 10.32 -11.90
C ASP A 110 6.05 9.37 -11.40
N ARG A 111 6.26 8.05 -11.47
CA ARG A 111 5.34 7.01 -11.00
C ARG A 111 5.48 6.68 -9.50
N CYS A 112 6.36 7.37 -8.77
CA CYS A 112 6.53 7.11 -7.34
C CYS A 112 5.19 7.15 -6.58
N THR A 113 4.84 6.00 -5.99
CA THR A 113 3.59 5.78 -5.26
C THR A 113 3.42 6.77 -4.12
N VAL A 114 4.44 6.95 -3.27
CA VAL A 114 4.38 7.89 -2.13
C VAL A 114 4.03 9.30 -2.60
N LYS A 115 4.71 9.78 -3.65
CA LYS A 115 4.43 11.10 -4.23
C LYS A 115 3.01 11.20 -4.79
N LYS A 116 2.55 10.20 -5.57
CA LYS A 116 1.21 10.21 -6.16
C LYS A 116 0.11 10.19 -5.11
N VAL A 117 0.26 9.38 -4.06
CA VAL A 117 -0.69 9.33 -2.93
C VAL A 117 -0.77 10.70 -2.27
N VAL A 118 0.36 11.29 -1.86
CA VAL A 118 0.40 12.62 -1.22
C VAL A 118 -0.21 13.70 -2.10
N GLN A 119 0.08 13.70 -3.41
CA GLN A 119 -0.51 14.66 -4.37
C GLN A 119 -2.01 14.47 -4.59
N THR A 120 -2.52 13.26 -4.36
CA THR A 120 -3.95 12.92 -4.51
C THR A 120 -4.73 13.25 -3.23
N GLY A 121 -4.05 13.39 -2.10
CA GLY A 121 -4.65 13.74 -0.80
C GLY A 121 -5.45 12.58 -0.21
N PRO A 122 -4.80 11.62 0.47
CA PRO A 122 -5.52 10.59 1.19
C PRO A 122 -6.31 11.21 2.34
N ASP A 123 -7.47 10.63 2.63
CA ASP A 123 -8.27 10.99 3.80
C ASP A 123 -7.74 10.26 5.04
N PHE A 124 -7.74 10.94 6.18
CA PHE A 124 -7.34 10.38 7.47
C PHE A 124 -8.56 10.33 8.38
N GLN A 125 -9.11 9.13 8.56
CA GLN A 125 -10.24 8.89 9.45
C GLN A 125 -9.71 8.36 10.79
N ILE A 126 -10.18 8.95 11.88
CA ILE A 126 -9.80 8.58 13.24
C ILE A 126 -11.07 8.15 13.95
N GLU A 127 -11.09 6.90 14.40
CA GLU A 127 -12.18 6.28 15.11
C GLU A 127 -11.67 5.66 16.41
N VAL A 128 -12.51 5.68 17.45
CA VAL A 128 -12.24 5.01 18.71
C VAL A 128 -13.07 3.74 18.75
N VAL A 129 -12.40 2.62 18.97
CA VAL A 129 -13.01 1.29 18.98
C VAL A 129 -12.81 0.61 20.32
N GLU A 130 -13.71 -0.32 20.67
CA GLU A 130 -13.59 -1.10 21.91
C GLU A 130 -12.48 -2.17 21.79
N ASN A 131 -12.32 -2.78 20.61
CA ASN A 131 -11.31 -3.80 20.34
C ASN A 131 -10.82 -3.76 18.88
N LEU A 132 -9.52 -3.48 18.69
CA LEU A 132 -8.87 -3.41 17.37
C LEU A 132 -8.88 -4.75 16.61
N ASP A 133 -8.87 -5.89 17.31
CA ASP A 133 -8.81 -7.19 16.66
C ASP A 133 -10.14 -7.59 16.01
N GLU A 134 -11.26 -7.10 16.54
CA GLU A 134 -12.62 -7.31 16.02
C GLU A 134 -12.94 -6.37 14.84
N ASP A 135 -12.54 -5.10 14.92
CA ASP A 135 -12.86 -4.09 13.89
C ASP A 135 -12.01 -4.17 12.62
N ALA A 136 -10.83 -4.80 12.67
CA ALA A 136 -10.01 -5.02 11.47
C ALA A 136 -10.76 -5.80 10.36
N GLN A 137 -11.78 -6.58 10.72
CA GLN A 137 -12.64 -7.29 9.76
C GLN A 137 -13.70 -6.39 9.11
N ALA A 138 -14.08 -5.29 9.76
CA ALA A 138 -15.07 -4.35 9.24
C ALA A 138 -14.54 -3.51 8.07
N LEU A 139 -13.22 -3.30 7.97
CA LEU A 139 -12.60 -2.50 6.89
C LEU A 139 -12.76 -3.10 5.48
N LEU A 140 -12.92 -4.43 5.36
CA LEU A 140 -13.32 -5.09 4.10
C LEU A 140 -14.80 -4.91 3.78
N THR A 141 -15.62 -4.73 4.82
CA THR A 141 -17.06 -4.53 4.73
C THR A 141 -17.44 -3.07 4.51
N ALA A 142 -16.48 -2.18 4.23
CA ALA A 142 -16.75 -0.91 3.57
C ALA A 142 -17.50 -1.22 2.28
N ALA A 143 -18.83 -1.25 2.40
CA ALA A 143 -19.75 -1.72 1.39
C ALA A 143 -19.46 -0.98 0.09
N PRO A 144 -19.55 -1.64 -1.07
CA PRO A 144 -19.56 -0.95 -2.35
C PRO A 144 -20.54 0.23 -2.22
N GLY A 145 -20.02 1.45 -2.32
CA GLY A 145 -20.78 2.66 -2.03
C GLY A 145 -21.90 2.85 -3.04
N GLY A 146 -23.09 2.33 -2.74
CA GLY A 146 -24.32 2.59 -3.47
C GLY A 146 -25.42 1.58 -3.14
N ASP A 147 -26.68 2.03 -3.16
CA ASP A 147 -27.89 1.19 -3.15
C ASP A 147 -28.06 0.34 -4.45
N GLY A 148 -26.97 0.12 -5.19
CA GLY A 148 -26.97 -0.60 -6.46
C GLY A 148 -26.82 -2.10 -6.24
N ASN A 149 -27.68 -2.90 -6.88
CA ASN A 149 -27.51 -4.34 -6.97
C ASN A 149 -26.95 -4.71 -8.34
N THR A 150 -25.68 -5.09 -8.40
CA THR A 150 -25.03 -5.47 -9.65
C THR A 150 -25.17 -6.96 -9.90
N TYR A 151 -25.84 -7.34 -11.00
CA TYR A 151 -26.04 -8.74 -11.37
C TYR A 151 -25.13 -9.16 -12.52
N ILE A 152 -24.59 -10.39 -12.42
CA ILE A 152 -23.98 -11.09 -13.55
C ILE A 152 -25.00 -12.08 -14.11
N GLU A 153 -25.13 -12.13 -15.43
CA GLU A 153 -26.03 -13.08 -16.09
C GLU A 153 -25.74 -14.53 -15.66
N GLY A 154 -26.79 -15.24 -15.24
CA GLY A 154 -26.68 -16.62 -14.76
C GLY A 154 -26.26 -16.77 -13.29
N LYS A 155 -26.09 -15.67 -12.53
CA LYS A 155 -25.92 -15.70 -11.07
C LYS A 155 -27.20 -15.33 -10.35
N ASP A 156 -27.37 -15.89 -9.16
CA ASP A 156 -28.57 -15.83 -8.32
C ASP A 156 -28.51 -14.71 -7.26
N LEU A 157 -27.32 -14.25 -6.89
CA LEU A 157 -27.12 -13.12 -5.97
C LEU A 157 -26.41 -11.95 -6.67
N PRO A 158 -26.70 -10.70 -6.25
CA PRO A 158 -25.92 -9.55 -6.68
C PRO A 158 -24.49 -9.64 -6.12
N LEU A 159 -23.56 -8.94 -6.79
CA LEU A 159 -22.14 -8.93 -6.44
C LEU A 159 -21.92 -8.41 -5.03
N GLU A 160 -22.63 -7.36 -4.62
CA GLU A 160 -22.52 -6.72 -3.32
C GLU A 160 -22.86 -7.71 -2.20
N GLN A 161 -23.95 -8.47 -2.35
CA GLN A 161 -24.33 -9.51 -1.39
C GLN A 161 -23.36 -10.70 -1.42
N THR A 162 -22.85 -11.07 -2.59
CA THR A 162 -21.85 -12.14 -2.72
C THR A 162 -20.54 -11.76 -2.01
N ILE A 163 -20.07 -10.51 -2.16
CA ILE A 163 -18.92 -9.98 -1.43
C ILE A 163 -19.18 -10.04 0.07
N ALA A 164 -20.32 -9.53 0.54
CA ALA A 164 -20.66 -9.55 1.96
C ALA A 164 -20.64 -10.96 2.55
N ASN A 165 -21.25 -11.93 1.85
CA ASN A 165 -21.31 -13.33 2.28
C ASN A 165 -19.91 -13.95 2.34
N ILE A 166 -19.10 -13.82 1.29
CA ILE A 166 -17.76 -14.41 1.24
C ILE A 166 -16.83 -13.77 2.26
N SER A 167 -16.83 -12.44 2.36
CA SER A 167 -16.03 -11.71 3.34
C SER A 167 -16.39 -12.12 4.76
N GLY A 168 -17.69 -12.27 5.07
CA GLY A 168 -18.16 -12.77 6.36
C GLY A 168 -17.66 -14.18 6.67
N LEU A 169 -17.71 -15.11 5.71
CA LEU A 169 -17.19 -16.46 5.89
C LEU A 169 -15.68 -16.49 6.17
N LEU A 170 -14.90 -15.69 5.44
CA LEU A 170 -13.45 -15.59 5.67
C LEU A 170 -13.17 -14.96 7.05
N ALA A 171 -13.93 -13.93 7.40
CA ALA A 171 -13.89 -13.29 8.70
C ALA A 171 -14.14 -14.28 9.86
N ASP A 172 -15.19 -15.10 9.76
CA ASP A 172 -15.52 -16.14 10.75
C ASP A 172 -14.42 -17.19 10.92
N LEU A 173 -13.60 -17.41 9.88
CA LEU A 173 -12.43 -18.29 9.91
C LEU A 173 -11.18 -17.61 10.50
N GLY A 174 -11.27 -16.34 10.91
CA GLY A 174 -10.16 -15.52 11.38
C GLY A 174 -9.26 -14.98 10.27
N ILE A 175 -9.65 -15.14 9.00
CA ILE A 175 -8.89 -14.66 7.84
C ILE A 175 -9.22 -13.20 7.60
N LYS A 176 -8.21 -12.34 7.67
CA LYS A 176 -8.34 -10.90 7.45
C LYS A 176 -7.84 -10.59 6.05
N ILE A 177 -8.74 -10.38 5.10
CA ILE A 177 -8.35 -9.98 3.74
C ILE A 177 -7.95 -8.50 3.70
N GLU A 178 -6.95 -8.16 2.90
CA GLU A 178 -6.66 -6.80 2.49
C GLU A 178 -6.58 -6.69 0.97
N ILE A 179 -6.99 -5.55 0.43
CA ILE A 179 -6.78 -5.23 -0.98
C ILE A 179 -5.42 -4.56 -1.12
N ALA A 180 -4.43 -5.33 -1.56
CA ALA A 180 -3.05 -4.87 -1.68
C ALA A 180 -2.82 -4.00 -2.93
N SER A 181 -3.59 -4.19 -4.01
CA SER A 181 -3.56 -3.24 -5.13
C SER A 181 -4.81 -3.31 -6.01
N TRP A 182 -5.15 -2.17 -6.63
CA TRP A 182 -6.13 -2.05 -7.71
C TRP A 182 -5.44 -1.63 -9.00
N ARG A 183 -5.94 -2.11 -10.15
CA ARG A 183 -5.54 -1.67 -11.49
C ARG A 183 -6.76 -1.55 -12.38
N ASN A 184 -6.82 -0.46 -13.13
CA ASN A 184 -7.85 -0.20 -14.15
C ASN A 184 -7.19 0.48 -15.35
N ILE A 185 -6.45 -0.29 -16.15
CA ILE A 185 -5.62 0.24 -17.23
C ILE A 185 -6.49 0.63 -18.44
N VAL A 186 -7.63 -0.02 -18.62
CA VAL A 186 -8.57 0.18 -19.74
C VAL A 186 -9.98 0.30 -19.16
N PRO A 187 -10.85 1.20 -19.66
CA PRO A 187 -12.21 1.36 -19.15
C PRO A 187 -12.94 0.02 -19.02
N HIS A 188 -13.61 -0.17 -17.89
CA HIS A 188 -14.35 -1.40 -17.57
C HIS A 188 -13.49 -2.67 -17.52
N VAL A 189 -12.17 -2.55 -17.30
CA VAL A 189 -11.29 -3.70 -17.08
C VAL A 189 -10.55 -3.50 -15.76
N TRP A 190 -11.15 -4.01 -14.69
CA TRP A 190 -10.60 -3.98 -13.36
C TRP A 190 -9.82 -5.24 -13.07
N SER A 191 -8.71 -5.08 -12.36
CA SER A 191 -8.03 -6.18 -11.67
C SER A 191 -7.61 -5.71 -10.29
N LEU A 192 -7.62 -6.62 -9.33
CA LEU A 192 -7.13 -6.38 -7.99
C LEU A 192 -6.33 -7.56 -7.49
N HIS A 193 -5.51 -7.28 -6.49
CA HIS A 193 -4.74 -8.27 -5.74
C HIS A 193 -5.21 -8.21 -4.29
N VAL A 194 -5.64 -9.35 -3.75
CA VAL A 194 -6.04 -9.51 -2.35
C VAL A 194 -5.16 -10.54 -1.67
N ARG A 195 -4.95 -10.39 -0.36
CA ARG A 195 -4.15 -11.31 0.46
C ARG A 195 -4.65 -11.33 1.90
N ASP A 196 -4.34 -12.40 2.63
CA ASP A 196 -4.52 -12.43 4.10
C ASP A 196 -3.45 -11.57 4.77
N THR A 197 -3.86 -10.65 5.67
CA THR A 197 -2.95 -9.76 6.42
C THR A 197 -1.97 -10.51 7.30
N ALA A 198 -2.33 -11.70 7.79
CA ALA A 198 -1.47 -12.52 8.64
C ALA A 198 -0.56 -13.46 7.84
N ALA A 199 -0.98 -13.82 6.63
CA ALA A 199 -0.29 -14.78 5.77
C ALA A 199 -0.25 -14.31 4.33
N HIS A 200 0.65 -13.37 4.01
CA HIS A 200 0.76 -12.76 2.68
C HIS A 200 1.01 -13.73 1.52
N MET A 201 1.47 -14.96 1.79
CA MET A 201 1.58 -16.02 0.78
C MET A 201 0.21 -16.53 0.31
N CYS A 202 -0.83 -16.40 1.14
CA CYS A 202 -2.22 -16.64 0.77
C CYS A 202 -2.76 -15.40 0.06
N PHE A 203 -2.70 -15.41 -1.27
CA PHE A 203 -3.19 -14.31 -2.11
C PHE A 203 -3.89 -14.80 -3.37
N THR A 204 -4.78 -13.98 -3.90
CA THR A 204 -5.47 -14.21 -5.18
C THR A 204 -5.58 -12.94 -6.00
N ASN A 205 -5.94 -13.09 -7.28
CA ASN A 205 -6.10 -11.95 -8.18
C ASN A 205 -7.46 -12.00 -8.84
N GLY A 206 -8.28 -10.98 -8.59
CA GLY A 206 -9.59 -10.85 -9.22
C GLY A 206 -9.52 -10.03 -10.49
N LYS A 207 -10.40 -10.35 -11.44
CA LYS A 207 -10.62 -9.56 -12.65
C LYS A 207 -12.12 -9.39 -12.88
N GLY A 208 -12.53 -8.23 -13.38
CA GLY A 208 -13.94 -7.97 -13.60
C GLY A 208 -14.23 -6.72 -14.42
N ALA A 209 -15.45 -6.65 -14.95
CA ALA A 209 -15.92 -5.48 -15.70
C ALA A 209 -16.21 -4.26 -14.79
N THR A 210 -16.47 -4.53 -13.51
CA THR A 210 -16.64 -3.54 -12.43
C THR A 210 -15.69 -3.84 -11.27
N LYS A 211 -15.58 -2.92 -10.30
CA LYS A 211 -14.77 -3.15 -9.09
C LYS A 211 -15.31 -4.33 -8.29
N GLU A 212 -16.63 -4.40 -8.16
CA GLU A 212 -17.37 -5.42 -7.41
C GLU A 212 -17.17 -6.79 -8.08
N ALA A 213 -17.22 -6.86 -9.41
CA ALA A 213 -17.01 -8.10 -10.15
C ALA A 213 -15.58 -8.62 -9.97
N ALA A 214 -14.60 -7.70 -10.00
CA ALA A 214 -13.21 -8.06 -9.76
C ALA A 214 -13.03 -8.56 -8.32
N LEU A 215 -13.59 -7.85 -7.31
CA LEU A 215 -13.48 -8.25 -5.90
C LEU A 215 -14.15 -9.61 -5.63
N CYS A 216 -15.37 -9.83 -6.11
CA CYS A 216 -16.05 -11.13 -6.09
C CYS A 216 -15.16 -12.24 -6.67
N SER A 217 -14.55 -11.98 -7.84
CA SER A 217 -13.66 -12.95 -8.49
C SER A 217 -12.44 -13.27 -7.63
N ALA A 218 -11.81 -12.27 -6.99
CA ALA A 218 -10.65 -12.49 -6.12
C ALA A 218 -11.03 -13.31 -4.88
N LEU A 219 -12.12 -12.93 -4.23
CA LEU A 219 -12.62 -13.56 -3.00
C LEU A 219 -13.09 -15.00 -3.25
N GLY A 220 -13.78 -15.23 -4.37
CA GLY A 220 -14.19 -16.57 -4.80
C GLY A 220 -12.99 -17.49 -5.04
N GLU A 221 -11.97 -17.02 -5.77
CA GLU A 221 -10.72 -17.78 -5.94
C GLU A 221 -10.03 -18.04 -4.58
N PHE A 222 -10.11 -17.09 -3.65
CA PHE A 222 -9.49 -17.23 -2.32
C PHE A 222 -10.13 -18.39 -1.54
N ILE A 223 -11.47 -18.43 -1.47
CA ILE A 223 -12.19 -19.55 -0.85
C ILE A 223 -11.91 -20.87 -1.59
N GLU A 224 -11.90 -20.86 -2.92
CA GLU A 224 -11.63 -22.07 -3.71
C GLU A 224 -10.26 -22.65 -3.35
N ARG A 225 -9.22 -21.81 -3.37
CA ARG A 225 -7.85 -22.22 -3.01
C ARG A 225 -7.75 -22.68 -1.57
N LEU A 226 -8.43 -22.00 -0.64
CA LEU A 226 -8.46 -22.40 0.77
C LEU A 226 -9.12 -23.77 0.95
N SER A 227 -10.29 -23.98 0.32
CA SER A 227 -11.07 -25.22 0.44
C SER A 227 -10.39 -26.44 -0.21
N CYS A 228 -9.57 -26.22 -1.24
CA CYS A 228 -8.82 -27.27 -1.93
C CYS A 228 -7.36 -27.40 -1.46
N ASN A 229 -6.98 -26.74 -0.35
CA ASN A 229 -5.62 -26.71 0.18
C ASN A 229 -4.56 -26.24 -0.84
N PHE A 230 -4.96 -25.44 -1.83
CA PHE A 230 -4.11 -25.04 -2.96
C PHE A 230 -3.06 -24.01 -2.56
N PHE A 231 -3.29 -23.23 -1.49
CA PHE A 231 -2.27 -22.30 -0.95
C PHE A 231 -1.03 -23.01 -0.38
N TYR A 232 -1.16 -24.27 0.00
CA TYR A 232 -0.13 -25.05 0.68
C TYR A 232 0.29 -26.29 -0.12
N ASN A 233 -0.06 -26.33 -1.40
CA ASN A 233 0.39 -27.39 -2.28
C ASN A 233 1.83 -27.09 -2.70
N ASP A 234 2.74 -28.04 -2.49
CA ASP A 234 4.15 -27.92 -2.88
C ASP A 234 4.24 -27.80 -4.42
N GLN A 235 4.36 -26.58 -4.96
CA GLN A 235 4.75 -26.32 -6.35
C GLN A 235 6.10 -25.59 -6.40
#